data_AF-A0AAD9V4J8-F1
#
_entry.id   AF-A0AAD9V4J8-F1
#
_cell.length_a   1.000
_cell.length_b   1.000
_cell.length_c   1.000
_cell.angle_alpha   90.00
_cell.angle_beta   90.00
_cell.angle_gamma   90.00
#
_symmetry.space_group_name_H-M   'P 1'
#
loop_
_entity.id
_entity.type
_entity.pdbx_description
1 polymer ?
#
loop_
_entity_poly.entity_id
_entity_poly.type
_entity_poly.pdbx_seq_one_letter_code
_entity_poly.pdbx_strand_id
1 'polypeptide(L)'
;MMETNKSGDSVEQNLSKNRTSGFKLVLASILVAVIAVTSDRFVLSPVLSNVFKQEEKNEQGVQFVQNGGVDEEIVSLFVNYDEDLDGVIDLAEFIQVGNRILNREVVGDSHQKTPIENGLPRDLFHSTSGEEENLMIVSYFTPVVLSSMEKYSKNQNSDFYNENEKQMQGLKSWTMAHVPSASFSVKEFKAFLPAPDQTYNLLQAQPWYILEPRVEKDGPGLTNNRYYPPVVKGRLAIIFKLLAMFHPRPFVLTRFSPQGSVACTRAENNEFLDIVFRIHAEYQLNEPPLLPFWFTPGQFLGNIVMKKDGSHVESFHLAVPNNRSLNVDMEWLVKEKEEADVDVEMEVDIGFLPQLELRVESPLPGNNIKWDREISFEEAYKAIEEKFYGSGRTLRDGPLESSPIVHLLMEKFISSWSLVAELKVIAANATEREISEAAKAHLNIYRFPVESVVSLPNGTVLSRLNANHLMENDGDQLEIPSEFDNDLSFKYYRFLEEGLAKVNKIKL
;
A
#
# COMPACT_ATOMS: atom_id res chain seq x y z
N MET A 1 -20.68 76.02 16.80
CA MET A 1 -19.91 75.02 17.57
C MET A 1 -19.59 73.89 16.61
N MET A 2 -18.31 73.75 16.27
CA MET A 2 -17.76 72.74 15.38
C MET A 2 -17.53 71.45 16.16
N GLU A 3 -17.90 70.30 15.59
CA GLU A 3 -17.27 69.02 15.89
C GLU A 3 -16.75 68.42 14.58
N THR A 4 -15.44 68.19 14.55
CA THR A 4 -14.67 67.60 13.45
C THR A 4 -14.39 66.14 13.76
N ASN A 5 -14.87 65.21 12.93
CA ASN A 5 -14.50 63.79 13.00
C ASN A 5 -13.14 63.55 12.32
N LYS A 6 -12.20 62.94 13.06
CA LYS A 6 -10.94 62.36 12.57
C LYS A 6 -11.15 60.88 12.25
N SER A 7 -10.92 60.46 11.01
CA SER A 7 -10.80 59.03 10.64
C SER A 7 -9.79 58.82 9.49
N GLY A 8 -8.54 59.26 9.68
CA GLY A 8 -7.49 59.21 8.64
C GLY A 8 -6.27 58.32 8.92
N ASP A 9 -5.99 57.94 10.17
CA ASP A 9 -4.62 57.46 10.52
C ASP A 9 -4.46 55.93 10.71
N SER A 10 -5.48 55.11 10.50
CA SER A 10 -5.40 53.65 10.78
C SER A 10 -5.07 52.74 9.58
N VAL A 11 -5.15 53.25 8.34
CA VAL A 11 -4.97 52.43 7.13
C VAL A 11 -3.51 52.40 6.65
N GLU A 12 -2.78 53.52 6.74
CA GLU A 12 -1.37 53.57 6.29
C GLU A 12 -0.39 52.82 7.21
N GLN A 13 -0.68 52.70 8.51
CA GLN A 13 0.19 51.97 9.45
C GLN A 13 0.11 50.45 9.29
N ASN A 14 -1.02 49.90 8.81
CA ASN A 14 -1.18 48.46 8.58
C ASN A 14 -0.53 47.98 7.28
N LEU A 15 -0.43 48.85 6.27
CA LEU A 15 0.24 48.54 4.99
C LEU A 15 1.78 48.48 5.13
N SER A 16 2.39 49.27 6.02
CA SER A 16 3.85 49.28 6.19
C SER A 16 4.38 48.08 7.01
N LYS A 17 3.61 47.61 8.00
CA LYS A 17 3.92 46.41 8.81
C LYS A 17 3.83 45.10 8.02
N ASN A 18 2.83 44.93 7.16
CA ASN A 18 2.70 43.73 6.33
C ASN A 18 3.81 43.63 5.26
N ARG A 19 4.27 44.77 4.72
CA ARG A 19 5.31 44.80 3.69
C ARG A 19 6.71 44.44 4.24
N THR A 20 6.99 44.78 5.49
CA THR A 20 8.24 44.41 6.17
C THR A 20 8.25 42.94 6.64
N SER A 21 7.09 42.38 6.95
CA SER A 21 6.94 40.95 7.28
C SER A 21 7.15 40.05 6.05
N GLY A 22 6.51 40.37 4.92
CA GLY A 22 6.67 39.62 3.67
C GLY A 22 8.10 39.66 3.12
N PHE A 23 8.79 40.80 3.24
CA PHE A 23 10.19 40.90 2.81
C PHE A 23 11.15 40.07 3.66
N LYS A 24 10.90 39.97 4.97
CA LYS A 24 11.64 39.07 5.88
C LYS A 24 11.38 37.61 5.59
N LEU A 25 10.14 37.25 5.23
CA LEU A 25 9.77 35.90 4.83
C LEU A 25 10.49 35.49 3.55
N VAL A 26 10.49 36.36 2.53
CA VAL A 26 11.19 36.13 1.25
C VAL A 26 12.70 36.00 1.47
N LEU A 27 13.31 36.84 2.31
CA LEU A 27 14.74 36.73 2.64
C LEU A 27 15.07 35.45 3.41
N ALA A 28 14.19 35.02 4.32
CA ALA A 28 14.35 33.75 5.02
C ALA A 28 14.22 32.56 4.06
N SER A 29 13.25 32.57 3.14
CA SER A 29 13.10 31.53 2.12
C SER A 29 14.29 31.48 1.16
N ILE A 30 14.84 32.62 0.75
CA ILE A 30 16.06 32.68 -0.07
C ILE A 30 17.25 32.14 0.72
N LEU A 31 17.38 32.48 2.00
CA LEU A 31 18.46 31.98 2.84
C LEU A 31 18.36 30.46 3.03
N VAL A 32 17.16 29.93 3.26
CA VAL A 32 16.90 28.49 3.35
C VAL A 32 17.20 27.80 2.02
N ALA A 33 16.80 28.37 0.87
CA ALA A 33 17.13 27.83 -0.45
C ALA A 33 18.64 27.84 -0.72
N VAL A 34 19.34 28.91 -0.33
CA VAL A 34 20.81 28.99 -0.47
C VAL A 34 21.48 27.94 0.41
N ILE A 35 21.05 27.78 1.65
CA ILE A 35 21.56 26.76 2.58
C ILE A 35 21.26 25.36 2.04
N ALA A 36 20.06 25.09 1.54
CA ALA A 36 19.69 23.82 0.94
C ALA A 36 20.56 23.48 -0.28
N VAL A 37 20.75 24.44 -1.20
CA VAL A 37 21.60 24.27 -2.38
C VAL A 37 23.09 24.14 -2.02
N THR A 38 23.58 24.84 -1.00
CA THR A 38 24.97 24.69 -0.57
C THR A 38 25.21 23.40 0.19
N SER A 39 24.29 22.99 1.06
CA SER A 39 24.30 21.68 1.72
C SER A 39 24.20 20.55 0.69
N ASP A 40 23.34 20.68 -0.31
CA ASP A 40 23.27 19.74 -1.43
C ASP A 40 24.61 19.67 -2.19
N ARG A 41 25.08 20.78 -2.74
CA ARG A 41 26.26 20.81 -3.63
C ARG A 41 27.58 20.42 -2.96
N PHE A 42 27.76 20.76 -1.69
CA PHE A 42 29.05 20.66 -1.01
C PHE A 42 29.10 19.64 0.13
N VAL A 43 27.94 19.13 0.59
CA VAL A 43 27.89 18.14 1.67
C VAL A 43 27.20 16.86 1.20
N LEU A 44 25.94 16.95 0.74
CA LEU A 44 25.16 15.78 0.35
C LEU A 44 25.67 15.18 -0.95
N SER A 45 25.79 15.93 -2.04
CA SER A 45 26.28 15.42 -3.34
C SER A 45 27.64 14.70 -3.24
N PRO A 46 28.66 15.22 -2.54
CA PRO A 46 29.92 14.48 -2.36
C PRO A 46 29.80 13.21 -1.51
N VAL A 47 29.02 13.24 -0.43
CA VAL A 47 28.79 12.09 0.47
C VAL A 47 27.97 11.02 -0.25
N LEU A 48 26.86 11.42 -0.85
CA LEU A 48 25.99 10.59 -1.68
C LEU A 48 26.76 10.03 -2.87
N SER A 49 27.58 10.81 -3.60
CA SER A 49 28.37 10.24 -4.72
C SER A 49 29.38 9.17 -4.27
N ASN A 50 29.86 9.23 -3.02
CA ASN A 50 30.75 8.23 -2.47
C ASN A 50 29.99 6.98 -1.98
N VAL A 51 28.76 7.15 -1.49
CA VAL A 51 27.82 6.05 -1.18
C VAL A 51 27.38 5.37 -2.48
N PHE A 52 26.90 6.13 -3.47
CA PHE A 52 26.46 5.64 -4.77
C PHE A 52 27.58 5.02 -5.63
N LYS A 53 28.85 5.46 -5.49
CA LYS A 53 30.00 4.77 -6.13
C LYS A 53 30.34 3.42 -5.51
N GLN A 54 29.96 3.18 -4.25
CA GLN A 54 30.02 1.84 -3.67
C GLN A 54 28.82 0.99 -4.13
N GLU A 55 27.69 1.60 -4.48
CA GLU A 55 26.48 0.92 -5.00
C GLU A 55 26.60 0.40 -6.43
N GLU A 56 27.38 1.04 -7.32
CA GLU A 56 27.68 0.47 -8.65
C GLU A 56 28.32 -0.93 -8.59
N LYS A 57 28.82 -1.34 -7.42
CA LYS A 57 29.40 -2.66 -7.17
C LYS A 57 28.48 -3.64 -6.44
N ASN A 58 27.37 -3.19 -5.84
CA ASN A 58 26.47 -4.05 -5.06
C ASN A 58 25.07 -4.05 -5.68
N GLU A 59 24.66 -5.21 -6.21
CA GLU A 59 23.35 -5.46 -6.84
C GLU A 59 22.14 -5.45 -5.87
N GLN A 60 22.33 -4.99 -4.63
CA GLN A 60 21.30 -4.90 -3.61
C GLN A 60 20.85 -3.43 -3.54
N GLY A 61 19.59 -3.17 -3.91
CA GLY A 61 19.03 -1.83 -3.98
C GLY A 61 19.18 -1.03 -2.68
N VAL A 62 19.07 0.29 -2.81
CA VAL A 62 19.22 1.31 -1.76
C VAL A 62 18.70 0.84 -0.39
N GLN A 63 19.63 0.48 0.50
CA GLN A 63 19.41 0.56 1.95
C GLN A 63 19.90 1.93 2.39
N PHE A 64 19.02 2.74 2.99
CA PHE A 64 19.44 3.98 3.64
C PHE A 64 20.43 3.63 4.75
N VAL A 65 21.68 4.06 4.59
CA VAL A 65 22.80 3.71 5.45
C VAL A 65 22.54 4.15 6.89
N GLN A 66 22.17 3.21 7.77
CA GLN A 66 22.06 3.43 9.23
C GLN A 66 23.40 3.71 9.93
N ASN A 67 24.53 3.69 9.22
CA ASN A 67 25.86 3.79 9.82
C ASN A 67 26.52 5.18 9.74
N GLY A 68 25.72 6.24 9.58
CA GLY A 68 26.26 7.55 9.19
C GLY A 68 25.66 8.78 9.86
N GLY A 69 25.28 8.75 11.15
CA GLY A 69 25.12 9.97 11.98
C GLY A 69 24.15 11.06 11.48
N VAL A 70 23.24 10.75 10.56
CA VAL A 70 22.14 11.62 10.15
C VAL A 70 20.91 11.20 10.94
N ASP A 71 20.22 12.19 11.52
CA ASP A 71 19.00 12.00 12.28
C ASP A 71 17.92 11.31 11.43
N GLU A 72 17.22 10.34 12.02
CA GLU A 72 16.15 9.56 11.38
C GLU A 72 15.00 10.47 10.93
N GLU A 73 14.72 11.54 11.68
CA GLU A 73 13.73 12.56 11.30
C GLU A 73 14.16 13.30 10.02
N ILE A 74 15.46 13.56 9.84
CA ILE A 74 15.98 14.24 8.63
C ILE A 74 15.90 13.32 7.43
N VAL A 75 16.21 12.03 7.60
CA VAL A 75 16.08 11.02 6.53
C VAL A 75 14.61 10.87 6.13
N SER A 76 13.71 10.75 7.11
CA SER A 76 12.27 10.67 6.87
C SER A 76 11.74 11.92 6.16
N LEU A 77 12.18 13.10 6.59
CA LEU A 77 11.81 14.36 5.96
C LEU A 77 12.29 14.42 4.51
N PHE A 78 13.54 14.03 4.25
CA PHE A 78 14.11 13.98 2.90
C PHE A 78 13.33 13.04 1.99
N VAL A 79 13.09 11.81 2.43
CA VAL A 79 12.34 10.78 1.67
C VAL A 79 10.91 11.22 1.37
N ASN A 80 10.30 12.03 2.25
CA ASN A 80 8.98 12.59 2.01
C ASN A 80 8.96 13.71 0.97
N TYR A 81 10.09 14.38 0.73
CA TYR A 81 10.22 15.46 -0.27
C TYR A 81 10.79 15.00 -1.60
N ASP A 82 11.55 13.91 -1.60
CA ASP A 82 12.03 13.20 -2.79
C ASP A 82 10.88 12.36 -3.38
N GLU A 83 10.01 13.00 -4.17
CA GLU A 83 8.79 12.39 -4.71
C GLU A 83 9.11 11.22 -5.64
N ASP A 84 10.22 11.28 -6.37
CA ASP A 84 10.64 10.25 -7.34
C ASP A 84 11.71 9.26 -6.82
N LEU A 85 12.15 9.44 -5.56
CA LEU A 85 13.09 8.59 -4.84
C LEU A 85 14.43 8.41 -5.57
N ASP A 86 14.87 9.43 -6.31
CA ASP A 86 16.15 9.41 -7.02
C ASP A 86 17.34 9.81 -6.12
N GLY A 87 17.06 10.22 -4.89
CA GLY A 87 18.05 10.64 -3.91
C GLY A 87 18.47 12.10 -4.06
N VAL A 88 17.75 12.90 -4.85
CA VAL A 88 18.03 14.31 -5.12
C VAL A 88 16.74 15.13 -5.07
N ILE A 89 16.64 16.06 -4.11
CA ILE A 89 15.51 17.01 -4.10
C ILE A 89 15.74 18.10 -5.15
N ASP A 90 14.91 18.16 -6.17
CA ASP A 90 14.96 19.18 -7.20
C ASP A 90 14.00 20.37 -6.97
N LEU A 91 14.15 21.42 -7.78
CA LEU A 91 13.34 22.63 -7.63
C LEU A 91 11.85 22.36 -7.96
N ALA A 92 11.53 21.41 -8.82
CA ALA A 92 10.14 21.07 -9.16
C ALA A 92 9.44 20.39 -7.98
N GLU A 93 10.14 19.50 -7.27
CA GLU A 93 9.66 18.90 -6.01
C GLU A 93 9.44 19.97 -4.93
N PHE A 94 10.33 20.97 -4.85
CA PHE A 94 10.17 22.10 -3.94
C PHE A 94 9.07 23.09 -4.37
N ILE A 95 8.84 23.31 -5.67
CA ILE A 95 7.81 24.22 -6.20
C ILE A 95 6.42 23.73 -5.82
N GLN A 96 6.19 22.41 -5.83
CA GLN A 96 4.92 21.87 -5.37
C GLN A 96 4.68 22.18 -3.88
N VAL A 97 5.70 22.02 -3.03
CA VAL A 97 5.65 22.38 -1.61
C VAL A 97 5.41 23.89 -1.44
N GLY A 98 6.12 24.72 -2.21
CA GLY A 98 5.94 26.16 -2.21
C GLY A 98 4.54 26.61 -2.65
N ASN A 99 3.95 25.95 -3.66
CA ASN A 99 2.59 26.23 -4.10
C ASN A 99 1.55 25.80 -3.05
N ARG A 100 1.80 24.69 -2.32
CA ARG A 100 0.99 24.23 -1.18
C ARG A 100 1.05 25.24 -0.02
N ILE A 101 2.25 25.63 0.42
CA ILE A 101 2.43 26.61 1.52
C ILE A 101 1.80 27.97 1.18
N LEU A 102 1.80 28.34 -0.10
CA LEU A 102 1.31 29.64 -0.56
C LEU A 102 -0.14 29.61 -1.07
N ASN A 103 -0.88 28.50 -0.91
CA ASN A 103 -2.24 28.30 -1.41
C ASN A 103 -2.43 28.78 -2.87
N ARG A 104 -1.46 28.50 -3.73
CA ARG A 104 -1.54 28.85 -5.15
C ARG A 104 -2.23 27.71 -5.89
N GLU A 105 -3.27 28.03 -6.66
CA GLU A 105 -3.83 27.09 -7.62
C GLU A 105 -2.69 26.59 -8.51
N VAL A 106 -2.53 25.27 -8.57
CA VAL A 106 -1.59 24.61 -9.47
C VAL A 106 -2.11 24.87 -10.88
N VAL A 107 -1.62 25.95 -11.49
CA VAL A 107 -1.73 26.16 -12.94
C VAL A 107 -0.91 25.02 -13.53
N GLY A 108 -1.62 24.07 -14.15
CA GLY A 108 -1.04 22.82 -14.64
C GLY A 108 0.26 23.11 -15.39
N ASP A 109 1.38 22.75 -14.77
CA ASP A 109 2.67 22.79 -15.41
C ASP A 109 3.32 21.40 -15.34
N SER A 110 3.78 21.04 -16.53
CA SER A 110 4.09 19.74 -17.09
C SER A 110 5.36 19.05 -16.57
N HIS A 111 5.75 19.29 -15.30
CA HIS A 111 7.09 18.96 -14.84
C HIS A 111 7.20 17.77 -13.88
N GLN A 112 6.10 17.09 -13.56
CA GLN A 112 6.22 15.69 -13.14
C GLN A 112 6.58 14.88 -14.38
N LYS A 113 7.89 14.70 -14.60
CA LYS A 113 8.39 13.84 -15.66
C LYS A 113 7.81 12.45 -15.44
N THR A 114 7.11 11.95 -16.45
CA THR A 114 6.68 10.54 -16.46
C THR A 114 7.91 9.64 -16.23
N PRO A 115 7.76 8.41 -15.71
CA PRO A 115 8.86 7.44 -15.68
C PRO A 115 9.51 7.24 -17.06
N ILE A 116 8.74 7.52 -18.12
CA ILE A 116 9.12 7.51 -19.54
C ILE A 116 10.13 8.63 -19.88
N GLU A 117 10.10 9.77 -19.18
CA GLU A 117 11.03 10.89 -19.39
C GLU A 117 12.29 10.81 -18.52
N ASN A 118 12.26 10.07 -17.41
CA ASN A 118 13.39 9.91 -16.47
C ASN A 118 14.20 8.61 -16.64
N GLY A 119 14.00 7.85 -17.73
CA GLY A 119 14.93 6.78 -18.13
C GLY A 119 14.33 5.40 -18.42
N LEU A 120 13.00 5.24 -18.40
CA LEU A 120 12.38 4.09 -19.06
C LEU A 120 12.17 4.42 -20.54
N PRO A 121 12.64 3.59 -21.48
CA PRO A 121 12.49 3.87 -22.91
C PRO A 121 11.02 4.13 -23.26
N ARG A 122 10.78 5.02 -24.25
CA ARG A 122 9.47 5.15 -24.96
C ARG A 122 8.95 3.81 -25.50
N ASP A 123 9.83 2.82 -25.48
CA ASP A 123 9.75 1.48 -26.01
C ASP A 123 9.78 0.43 -24.87
N LEU A 124 9.00 0.62 -23.79
CA LEU A 124 8.93 -0.25 -22.59
C LEU A 124 8.80 -1.76 -22.89
N PHE A 125 8.18 -2.10 -24.03
CA PHE A 125 7.89 -3.47 -24.46
C PHE A 125 8.54 -3.83 -25.82
N HIS A 126 9.56 -3.11 -26.27
CA HIS A 126 10.23 -3.45 -27.53
C HIS A 126 11.15 -4.65 -27.36
N SER A 127 10.92 -5.68 -28.19
CA SER A 127 11.79 -6.84 -28.31
C SER A 127 13.11 -6.43 -28.96
N THR A 128 14.24 -6.69 -28.31
CA THR A 128 15.54 -6.72 -29.01
C THR A 128 15.52 -7.87 -30.01
N SER A 129 15.67 -7.56 -31.29
CA SER A 129 15.83 -8.56 -32.34
C SER A 129 17.18 -9.27 -32.18
N GLY A 130 17.18 -10.42 -31.52
CA GLY A 130 18.33 -11.32 -31.37
C GLY A 130 17.86 -12.76 -31.18
N GLU A 131 18.79 -13.71 -31.22
CA GLU A 131 18.56 -15.15 -30.97
C GLU A 131 18.14 -15.49 -29.52
N GLU A 132 17.77 -14.48 -28.71
CA GLU A 132 17.41 -14.65 -27.32
C GLU A 132 15.95 -15.11 -27.18
N GLU A 133 15.71 -16.06 -26.26
CA GLU A 133 14.38 -16.53 -25.97
C GLU A 133 13.52 -15.40 -25.37
N ASN A 134 12.34 -15.20 -25.95
CA ASN A 134 11.36 -14.22 -25.49
C ASN A 134 10.05 -14.91 -25.11
N LEU A 135 9.43 -14.44 -24.03
CA LEU A 135 8.11 -14.87 -23.58
C LEU A 135 7.05 -13.88 -24.03
N MET A 136 5.99 -14.39 -24.65
CA MET A 136 4.78 -13.61 -24.88
C MET A 136 3.87 -13.73 -23.66
N ILE A 137 3.66 -12.62 -22.97
CA ILE A 137 2.76 -12.51 -21.82
C ILE A 137 1.51 -11.78 -22.24
N VAL A 138 0.36 -12.30 -21.82
CA VAL A 138 -0.98 -11.76 -22.09
C VAL A 138 -1.60 -11.33 -20.77
N SER A 139 -2.21 -10.14 -20.77
CA SER A 139 -2.97 -9.62 -19.65
C SER A 139 -4.45 -9.92 -19.77
N TYR A 140 -5.08 -10.31 -18.66
CA TYR A 140 -6.51 -10.49 -18.51
C TYR A 140 -6.98 -9.57 -17.38
N PHE A 141 -7.98 -8.73 -17.68
CA PHE A 141 -8.46 -7.73 -16.74
C PHE A 141 -9.98 -7.59 -16.83
N THR A 142 -10.62 -7.63 -15.67
CA THR A 142 -12.02 -7.27 -15.47
C THR A 142 -12.07 -6.19 -14.40
N PRO A 143 -12.66 -5.02 -14.67
CA PRO A 143 -12.66 -3.88 -13.73
C PRO A 143 -13.32 -4.21 -12.40
N VAL A 144 -13.01 -3.37 -11.40
CA VAL A 144 -13.62 -3.46 -10.07
C VAL A 144 -15.14 -3.39 -10.16
N VAL A 145 -15.82 -4.21 -9.38
CA VAL A 145 -17.28 -4.18 -9.28
C VAL A 145 -17.68 -3.02 -8.37
N LEU A 146 -18.02 -1.86 -8.93
CA LEU A 146 -18.35 -0.67 -8.14
C LEU A 146 -19.44 -0.89 -7.08
N SER A 147 -20.38 -1.82 -7.31
CA SER A 147 -21.42 -2.14 -6.32
C SER A 147 -20.90 -2.94 -5.11
N SER A 148 -19.66 -3.45 -5.14
CA SER A 148 -19.03 -4.09 -3.97
C SER A 148 -18.44 -3.08 -3.00
N MET A 149 -18.21 -1.83 -3.44
CA MET A 149 -17.66 -0.75 -2.64
C MET A 149 -18.73 -0.20 -1.69
N GLU A 150 -18.46 -0.20 -0.39
CA GLU A 150 -19.47 0.08 0.63
C GLU A 150 -19.82 1.57 0.68
N LYS A 151 -18.82 2.45 0.69
CA LYS A 151 -19.04 3.90 0.72
C LYS A 151 -19.63 4.37 -0.62
N TYR A 152 -19.14 3.82 -1.74
CA TYR A 152 -19.67 4.17 -3.06
C TYR A 152 -21.14 3.75 -3.24
N SER A 153 -21.53 2.55 -2.77
CA SER A 153 -22.89 2.03 -2.95
C SER A 153 -23.93 2.71 -2.06
N LYS A 154 -23.58 3.13 -0.84
CA LYS A 154 -24.51 3.74 0.12
C LYS A 154 -24.77 5.23 -0.11
N ASN A 155 -23.82 5.94 -0.72
CA ASN A 155 -23.83 7.41 -0.77
C ASN A 155 -24.26 8.01 -2.12
N GLN A 156 -24.93 7.26 -3.00
CA GLN A 156 -25.33 7.74 -4.34
C GLN A 156 -26.31 8.93 -4.35
N ASN A 157 -26.85 9.34 -3.19
CA ASN A 157 -27.89 10.37 -3.07
C ASN A 157 -27.50 11.60 -2.22
N SER A 158 -26.22 11.79 -1.85
CA SER A 158 -25.78 12.94 -1.02
C SER A 158 -24.96 13.96 -1.82
N ASP A 159 -24.96 15.24 -1.42
CA ASP A 159 -24.15 16.30 -2.06
C ASP A 159 -22.63 16.03 -1.99
N PHE A 160 -22.20 15.24 -0.99
CA PHE A 160 -20.87 14.64 -0.84
C PHE A 160 -20.45 13.77 -2.04
N TYR A 161 -21.42 13.25 -2.79
CA TYR A 161 -21.18 12.45 -3.99
C TYR A 161 -20.63 13.29 -5.16
N ASN A 162 -21.04 14.55 -5.32
CA ASN A 162 -20.67 15.32 -6.52
C ASN A 162 -19.16 15.63 -6.61
N GLU A 163 -18.47 15.72 -5.48
CA GLU A 163 -17.02 15.97 -5.43
C GLU A 163 -16.22 14.66 -5.47
N ASN A 164 -16.70 13.62 -4.78
CA ASN A 164 -16.13 12.27 -4.88
C ASN A 164 -16.26 11.68 -6.28
N GLU A 165 -17.36 11.95 -6.98
CA GLU A 165 -17.61 11.45 -8.32
C GLU A 165 -16.52 11.89 -9.31
N LYS A 166 -15.94 13.07 -9.13
CA LYS A 166 -14.78 13.53 -9.92
C LYS A 166 -13.52 12.74 -9.56
N GLN A 167 -13.27 12.47 -8.27
CA GLN A 167 -12.10 11.71 -7.85
C GLN A 167 -12.17 10.23 -8.24
N MET A 168 -13.38 9.69 -8.45
CA MET A 168 -13.59 8.33 -8.98
C MET A 168 -13.27 8.18 -10.48
N GLN A 169 -12.94 9.26 -11.18
CA GLN A 169 -12.77 9.22 -12.65
C GLN A 169 -11.69 8.23 -13.09
N GLY A 170 -10.52 8.21 -12.42
CA GLY A 170 -9.45 7.25 -12.73
C GLY A 170 -9.94 5.81 -12.65
N LEU A 171 -10.58 5.45 -11.53
CA LEU A 171 -11.15 4.12 -11.30
C LEU A 171 -12.18 3.73 -12.37
N LYS A 172 -13.12 4.63 -12.70
CA LYS A 172 -14.17 4.37 -13.69
C LYS A 172 -13.64 4.27 -15.12
N SER A 173 -12.55 4.97 -15.41
CA SER A 173 -11.92 4.95 -16.74
C SER A 173 -11.06 3.70 -16.96
N TRP A 174 -10.58 3.07 -15.88
CA TRP A 174 -9.75 1.88 -15.95
C TRP A 174 -10.60 0.63 -16.25
N THR A 175 -10.97 0.50 -17.51
CA THR A 175 -11.90 -0.53 -18.02
C THR A 175 -11.21 -1.67 -18.76
N MET A 176 -9.94 -1.47 -19.15
CA MET A 176 -9.11 -2.44 -19.84
C MET A 176 -7.66 -2.35 -19.38
N ALA A 177 -6.89 -3.43 -19.56
CA ALA A 177 -5.45 -3.41 -19.35
C ALA A 177 -4.77 -2.43 -20.32
N HIS A 178 -3.74 -1.73 -19.87
CA HIS A 178 -2.98 -0.78 -20.67
C HIS A 178 -2.28 -1.44 -21.87
N VAL A 179 -1.70 -2.62 -21.65
CA VAL A 179 -0.99 -3.41 -22.67
C VAL A 179 -1.53 -4.85 -22.66
N PRO A 180 -2.40 -5.20 -23.64
CA PRO A 180 -3.04 -6.53 -23.69
C PRO A 180 -2.06 -7.70 -23.79
N SER A 181 -0.93 -7.49 -24.47
CA SER A 181 0.12 -8.50 -24.65
C SER A 181 1.47 -7.84 -24.87
N ALA A 182 2.54 -8.41 -24.31
CA ALA A 182 3.90 -7.91 -24.48
C ALA A 182 4.93 -9.04 -24.52
N SER A 183 6.06 -8.78 -25.18
CA SER A 183 7.20 -9.71 -25.26
C SER A 183 8.27 -9.32 -24.26
N PHE A 184 8.80 -10.29 -23.52
CA PHE A 184 9.82 -10.10 -22.50
C PHE A 184 11.01 -11.01 -22.74
N SER A 185 12.23 -10.51 -22.57
CA SER A 185 13.41 -11.37 -22.61
C SER A 185 13.41 -12.30 -21.39
N VAL A 186 13.64 -13.59 -21.61
CA VAL A 186 13.74 -14.59 -20.53
C VAL A 186 14.78 -14.21 -19.48
N LYS A 187 15.85 -13.53 -19.88
CA LYS A 187 16.92 -13.09 -18.96
C LYS A 187 16.43 -12.11 -17.90
N GLU A 188 15.37 -11.34 -18.17
CA GLU A 188 14.79 -10.40 -17.19
C GLU A 188 14.19 -11.14 -15.99
N PHE A 189 13.72 -12.38 -16.18
CA PHE A 189 13.15 -13.21 -15.12
C PHE A 189 14.20 -13.77 -14.16
N LYS A 190 15.50 -13.59 -14.42
CA LYS A 190 16.55 -13.87 -13.43
C LYS A 190 16.38 -13.10 -12.13
N ALA A 191 15.64 -11.99 -12.15
CA ALA A 191 15.27 -11.24 -10.95
C ALA A 191 14.51 -12.10 -9.91
N PHE A 192 13.77 -13.12 -10.35
CA PHE A 192 13.02 -14.03 -9.47
C PHE A 192 13.90 -15.11 -8.83
N LEU A 193 15.11 -15.33 -9.33
CA LEU A 193 16.04 -16.30 -8.74
C LEU A 193 16.59 -15.76 -7.40
N PRO A 194 16.84 -16.67 -6.43
CA PRO A 194 17.55 -16.30 -5.21
C PRO A 194 18.93 -15.72 -5.54
N ALA A 195 19.42 -14.79 -4.74
CA ALA A 195 20.77 -14.27 -4.92
C ALA A 195 21.83 -15.39 -4.72
N PRO A 196 23.00 -15.33 -5.38
CA PRO A 196 24.01 -16.40 -5.33
C PRO A 196 24.51 -16.75 -3.92
N ASP A 197 24.43 -15.81 -2.99
CA ASP A 197 24.76 -15.99 -1.56
C ASP A 197 23.62 -16.63 -0.75
N GLN A 198 22.39 -16.58 -1.26
CA GLN A 198 21.19 -17.17 -0.66
C GLN A 198 20.92 -18.61 -1.13
N THR A 199 21.75 -19.18 -2.02
CA THR A 199 21.52 -20.51 -2.61
C THR A 199 21.80 -21.70 -1.68
N TYR A 200 22.44 -21.47 -0.52
CA TYR A 200 22.93 -22.57 0.32
C TYR A 200 21.85 -23.34 1.11
N ASN A 201 20.59 -22.88 1.15
CA ASN A 201 19.52 -23.50 1.94
C ASN A 201 18.12 -23.44 1.28
N LEU A 202 18.01 -23.57 -0.04
CA LEU A 202 16.74 -23.44 -0.81
C LEU A 202 15.67 -24.53 -0.54
N LEU A 203 15.86 -25.40 0.47
CA LEU A 203 15.30 -26.75 0.49
C LEU A 203 14.21 -27.02 1.54
N GLN A 204 13.70 -25.99 2.21
CA GLN A 204 12.67 -26.13 3.24
C GLN A 204 11.73 -24.94 3.29
N ALA A 205 11.19 -24.53 2.14
CA ALA A 205 10.30 -23.38 2.06
C ALA A 205 10.92 -22.06 2.56
N GLN A 206 12.25 -21.91 2.54
CA GLN A 206 12.90 -20.71 3.07
C GLN A 206 12.66 -19.54 2.11
N PRO A 207 11.88 -18.53 2.52
CA PRO A 207 11.51 -17.44 1.64
C PRO A 207 12.60 -16.35 1.59
N TRP A 208 12.80 -15.76 0.42
CA TRP A 208 13.73 -14.64 0.20
C TRP A 208 13.01 -13.43 -0.39
N TYR A 209 13.60 -12.25 -0.20
CA TYR A 209 13.12 -11.04 -0.86
C TYR A 209 13.59 -11.03 -2.32
N ILE A 210 12.65 -10.91 -3.26
CA ILE A 210 12.95 -10.43 -4.61
C ILE A 210 13.21 -8.93 -4.55
N LEU A 211 12.37 -8.21 -3.78
CA LEU A 211 12.48 -6.79 -3.49
C LEU A 211 12.35 -6.57 -1.99
N GLU A 212 13.34 -5.94 -1.39
CA GLU A 212 13.32 -5.61 0.04
C GLU A 212 12.42 -4.39 0.31
N PRO A 213 11.77 -4.34 1.50
CA PRO A 213 11.12 -3.12 1.99
C PRO A 213 12.12 -1.96 2.09
N ARG A 214 11.67 -0.74 1.79
CA ARG A 214 12.45 0.49 1.95
C ARG A 214 11.94 1.41 3.04
N VAL A 215 10.71 1.22 3.48
CA VAL A 215 10.14 1.89 4.65
C VAL A 215 10.16 0.94 5.84
N GLU A 216 10.32 1.51 7.02
CA GLU A 216 10.21 0.74 8.25
C GLU A 216 8.79 0.21 8.43
N LYS A 217 8.67 -0.92 9.14
CA LYS A 217 7.39 -1.59 9.36
C LYS A 217 6.36 -0.68 10.05
N ASP A 218 6.84 0.14 11.00
CA ASP A 218 6.04 1.06 11.81
C ASP A 218 6.40 2.54 11.54
N GLY A 219 7.12 2.80 10.44
CA GLY A 219 7.52 4.15 10.05
C GLY A 219 6.37 4.97 9.42
N PRO A 220 6.56 6.28 9.21
CA PRO A 220 5.50 7.21 8.74
C PRO A 220 5.02 6.96 7.29
N GLY A 221 5.64 6.02 6.57
CA GLY A 221 5.35 5.75 5.16
C GLY A 221 5.80 6.87 4.24
N LEU A 222 5.35 6.81 2.98
CA LEU A 222 5.59 7.82 1.95
C LEU A 222 4.35 8.69 1.75
N THR A 223 4.57 9.93 1.31
CA THR A 223 3.48 10.89 1.04
C THR A 223 2.42 10.36 0.06
N ASN A 224 1.17 10.72 0.32
CA ASN A 224 0.01 10.40 -0.52
C ASN A 224 -0.04 11.21 -1.82
N ASN A 225 0.75 12.30 -1.89
CA ASN A 225 0.70 13.25 -3.01
C ASN A 225 1.66 12.88 -4.15
N ARG A 226 1.75 11.59 -4.47
CA ARG A 226 2.57 11.08 -5.56
C ARG A 226 1.64 10.73 -6.71
N TYR A 227 2.00 11.16 -7.91
CA TYR A 227 1.23 10.83 -9.11
C TYR A 227 1.96 9.83 -9.97
N TYR A 228 3.30 9.90 -10.02
CA TYR A 228 4.09 9.06 -10.91
C TYR A 228 5.00 8.15 -10.11
N PRO A 229 5.14 6.88 -10.54
CA PRO A 229 5.99 5.95 -9.83
C PRO A 229 7.46 6.35 -9.95
N PRO A 230 8.30 6.01 -8.95
CA PRO A 230 9.71 6.32 -8.95
C PRO A 230 10.44 5.59 -10.10
N VAL A 231 11.63 6.06 -10.44
CA VAL A 231 12.46 5.40 -11.46
C VAL A 231 12.86 4.00 -10.99
N VAL A 232 12.63 3.00 -11.83
CA VAL A 232 12.96 1.59 -11.54
C VAL A 232 14.23 1.16 -12.25
N LYS A 233 15.10 0.45 -11.52
CA LYS A 233 16.38 -0.10 -12.02
C LYS A 233 16.59 -1.52 -11.48
N GLY A 234 17.45 -2.30 -12.15
CA GLY A 234 17.80 -3.65 -11.71
C GLY A 234 16.58 -4.59 -11.61
N ARG A 235 16.47 -5.34 -10.51
CA ARG A 235 15.37 -6.31 -10.27
C ARG A 235 13.98 -5.68 -10.25
N LEU A 236 13.86 -4.39 -9.92
CA LEU A 236 12.57 -3.65 -9.94
C LEU A 236 12.01 -3.51 -11.35
N ALA A 237 12.86 -3.49 -12.38
CA ALA A 237 12.45 -3.14 -13.73
C ALA A 237 11.48 -4.16 -14.33
N ILE A 238 11.72 -5.47 -14.16
CA ILE A 238 10.83 -6.50 -14.70
C ILE A 238 9.47 -6.51 -13.99
N ILE A 239 9.45 -6.35 -12.66
CA ILE A 239 8.20 -6.26 -11.89
C ILE A 239 7.39 -5.03 -12.33
N PHE A 240 8.05 -3.88 -12.46
CA PHE A 240 7.41 -2.68 -12.99
C PHE A 240 6.81 -2.92 -14.37
N LYS A 241 7.57 -3.47 -15.32
CA LYS A 241 7.08 -3.71 -16.69
C LYS A 241 5.87 -4.65 -16.73
N LEU A 242 5.90 -5.71 -15.93
CA LEU A 242 4.78 -6.65 -15.81
C LEU A 242 3.53 -5.94 -15.29
N LEU A 243 3.63 -5.20 -14.18
CA LEU A 243 2.50 -4.47 -13.61
C LEU A 243 2.03 -3.31 -14.50
N ALA A 244 2.94 -2.68 -15.23
CA ALA A 244 2.65 -1.61 -16.18
C ALA A 244 1.81 -2.08 -17.38
N MET A 245 1.72 -3.41 -17.62
CA MET A 245 0.77 -3.95 -18.57
C MET A 245 -0.69 -3.68 -18.16
N PHE A 246 -0.99 -3.56 -16.87
CA PHE A 246 -2.34 -3.28 -16.41
C PHE A 246 -2.66 -1.79 -16.41
N HIS A 247 -1.75 -0.96 -15.91
CA HIS A 247 -1.90 0.49 -15.81
C HIS A 247 -0.52 1.15 -15.83
N PRO A 248 -0.32 2.31 -16.48
CA PRO A 248 1.00 2.91 -16.69
C PRO A 248 1.70 3.42 -15.41
N ARG A 249 0.99 3.50 -14.29
CA ARG A 249 1.50 4.03 -13.01
C ARG A 249 1.50 2.99 -11.86
N PRO A 250 2.23 1.86 -11.98
CA PRO A 250 2.39 0.95 -10.87
C PRO A 250 3.49 1.44 -9.92
N PHE A 251 3.16 1.53 -8.64
CA PHE A 251 4.13 1.72 -7.56
C PHE A 251 4.50 0.34 -7.01
N VAL A 252 5.65 -0.16 -7.46
CA VAL A 252 6.17 -1.50 -7.09
C VAL A 252 6.52 -1.60 -5.61
N LEU A 253 6.84 -0.46 -5.00
CA LEU A 253 6.92 -0.31 -3.54
C LEU A 253 5.79 0.63 -3.13
N THR A 254 4.84 0.12 -2.36
CA THR A 254 3.67 0.84 -1.84
C THR A 254 4.09 1.98 -0.92
N ARG A 255 3.26 3.00 -0.72
CA ARG A 255 3.55 4.10 0.22
C ARG A 255 3.75 3.62 1.65
N PHE A 256 3.00 2.61 2.07
CA PHE A 256 3.01 2.10 3.43
C PHE A 256 3.51 0.66 3.50
N SER A 257 3.99 0.28 4.67
CA SER A 257 4.22 -1.12 4.98
C SER A 257 2.91 -1.91 4.93
N PRO A 258 2.95 -3.18 4.51
CA PRO A 258 4.17 -3.94 4.23
C PRO A 258 4.64 -3.76 2.77
N GLN A 259 5.91 -3.39 2.57
CA GLN A 259 6.49 -3.22 1.22
C GLN A 259 7.21 -4.48 0.73
N GLY A 260 7.39 -4.55 -0.60
CA GLY A 260 8.37 -5.44 -1.22
C GLY A 260 7.75 -6.62 -1.96
N SER A 261 8.59 -7.62 -2.23
CA SER A 261 8.21 -8.85 -2.94
C SER A 261 9.01 -10.01 -2.40
N VAL A 262 8.34 -11.11 -2.09
CA VAL A 262 8.94 -12.30 -1.46
C VAL A 262 8.66 -13.52 -2.32
N ALA A 263 9.64 -14.41 -2.42
CA ALA A 263 9.54 -15.66 -3.13
C ALA A 263 9.97 -16.84 -2.28
N CYS A 264 9.54 -18.02 -2.68
CA CYS A 264 9.87 -19.29 -2.06
C CYS A 264 9.94 -20.39 -3.12
N THR A 265 10.92 -21.26 -3.02
CA THR A 265 11.04 -22.43 -3.89
C THR A 265 10.01 -23.47 -3.44
N ARG A 266 9.04 -23.76 -4.30
CA ARG A 266 8.02 -24.78 -4.08
C ARG A 266 8.50 -26.15 -4.53
N ALA A 267 9.22 -26.23 -5.64
CA ALA A 267 9.78 -27.49 -6.12
C ALA A 267 11.10 -27.28 -6.88
N GLU A 268 11.94 -28.31 -6.90
CA GLU A 268 13.18 -28.29 -7.67
C GLU A 268 13.59 -29.67 -8.19
N ASN A 269 14.36 -29.67 -9.27
CA ASN A 269 15.17 -30.81 -9.70
C ASN A 269 16.57 -30.31 -10.16
N ASN A 270 17.34 -31.13 -10.86
CA ASN A 270 18.67 -30.73 -11.33
C ASN A 270 18.69 -29.58 -12.34
N GLU A 271 17.58 -29.29 -13.02
CA GLU A 271 17.52 -28.31 -14.12
C GLU A 271 16.57 -27.14 -13.81
N PHE A 272 15.42 -27.40 -13.18
CA PHE A 272 14.32 -26.46 -12.98
C PHE A 272 14.09 -26.10 -11.52
N LEU A 273 13.55 -24.90 -11.33
CA LEU A 273 12.90 -24.42 -10.11
C LEU A 273 11.45 -24.10 -10.41
N ASP A 274 10.58 -24.41 -9.47
CA ASP A 274 9.23 -23.88 -9.35
C ASP A 274 9.22 -22.91 -8.17
N ILE A 275 9.02 -21.62 -8.48
CA ILE A 275 9.10 -20.53 -7.52
C ILE A 275 7.70 -19.92 -7.38
N VAL A 276 7.19 -19.90 -6.15
CA VAL A 276 5.98 -19.17 -5.79
C VAL A 276 6.39 -17.83 -5.20
N PHE A 277 5.70 -16.77 -5.58
CA PHE A 277 6.06 -15.42 -5.14
C PHE A 277 4.84 -14.54 -4.90
N ARG A 278 5.03 -13.54 -4.04
CA ARG A 278 4.08 -12.49 -3.72
C ARG A 278 4.69 -11.12 -4.01
N ILE A 279 3.92 -10.26 -4.65
CA ILE A 279 4.27 -8.86 -4.90
C ILE A 279 3.20 -8.00 -4.23
N HIS A 280 3.62 -7.02 -3.42
CA HIS A 280 2.73 -5.99 -2.89
C HIS A 280 3.05 -4.67 -3.60
N ALA A 281 2.07 -4.16 -4.33
CA ALA A 281 2.19 -2.98 -5.17
C ALA A 281 0.84 -2.27 -5.21
N GLU A 282 0.86 -1.00 -5.55
CA GLU A 282 -0.34 -0.17 -5.71
C GLU A 282 -0.32 0.55 -7.05
N TYR A 283 -1.47 1.06 -7.48
CA TYR A 283 -1.59 1.88 -8.68
C TYR A 283 -2.10 3.25 -8.30
N GLN A 284 -1.53 4.25 -8.93
CA GLN A 284 -2.05 5.60 -8.88
C GLN A 284 -2.91 5.83 -10.14
N LEU A 285 -4.21 6.10 -9.97
CA LEU A 285 -5.17 6.14 -11.08
C LEU A 285 -5.43 7.54 -11.64
N ASN A 286 -5.33 8.59 -10.83
CA ASN A 286 -5.69 9.95 -11.22
C ASN A 286 -4.49 10.78 -11.69
N GLU A 287 -4.67 11.69 -12.63
CA GLU A 287 -3.65 12.69 -12.99
C GLU A 287 -4.09 14.08 -12.53
N PRO A 288 -3.15 15.04 -12.32
CA PRO A 288 -3.52 16.42 -12.09
C PRO A 288 -4.45 16.93 -13.21
N PRO A 289 -5.51 17.70 -12.90
CA PRO A 289 -5.77 18.36 -11.63
C PRO A 289 -6.59 17.55 -10.61
N LEU A 290 -6.94 16.29 -10.91
CA LEU A 290 -7.59 15.42 -9.93
C LEU A 290 -6.60 15.09 -8.82
N LEU A 291 -7.10 14.88 -7.62
CA LEU A 291 -6.26 14.47 -6.50
C LEU A 291 -5.90 12.99 -6.63
N PRO A 292 -4.82 12.53 -5.96
CA PRO A 292 -4.40 11.14 -6.02
C PRO A 292 -5.52 10.17 -5.64
N PHE A 293 -5.59 9.09 -6.42
CA PHE A 293 -6.43 7.94 -6.17
C PHE A 293 -5.53 6.71 -6.22
N TRP A 294 -5.44 6.02 -5.09
CA TRP A 294 -4.62 4.85 -4.89
C TRP A 294 -5.49 3.60 -4.93
N PHE A 295 -5.05 2.62 -5.70
CA PHE A 295 -5.69 1.33 -5.85
C PHE A 295 -4.69 0.24 -5.51
N THR A 296 -4.92 -0.45 -4.40
CA THR A 296 -3.98 -1.39 -3.81
C THR A 296 -4.57 -2.78 -3.79
N PRO A 297 -4.21 -3.66 -4.75
CA PRO A 297 -4.51 -5.06 -4.64
C PRO A 297 -3.97 -5.64 -3.33
N GLY A 298 -4.77 -6.44 -2.62
CA GLY A 298 -4.33 -7.04 -1.36
C GLY A 298 -3.05 -7.88 -1.53
N GLN A 299 -2.91 -8.49 -2.70
CA GLN A 299 -1.66 -9.07 -3.18
C GLN A 299 -1.72 -9.41 -4.67
N PHE A 300 -0.56 -9.44 -5.29
CA PHE A 300 -0.32 -10.28 -6.45
C PHE A 300 0.34 -11.58 -6.01
N LEU A 301 -0.24 -12.70 -6.39
CA LEU A 301 0.30 -14.04 -6.18
C LEU A 301 0.69 -14.62 -7.52
N GLY A 302 1.89 -15.17 -7.61
CA GLY A 302 2.42 -15.70 -8.85
C GLY A 302 3.24 -16.96 -8.69
N ASN A 303 3.48 -17.59 -9.82
CA ASN A 303 4.26 -18.79 -9.97
C ASN A 303 5.12 -18.68 -11.23
N ILE A 304 6.39 -19.08 -11.13
CA ILE A 304 7.29 -19.19 -12.27
C ILE A 304 8.03 -20.52 -12.22
N VAL A 305 7.99 -21.25 -13.33
CA VAL A 305 8.83 -22.42 -13.54
C VAL A 305 9.93 -22.04 -14.51
N MET A 306 11.18 -22.12 -14.07
CA MET A 306 12.33 -21.68 -14.86
C MET A 306 13.59 -22.50 -14.58
N LYS A 307 14.53 -22.50 -15.53
CA LYS A 307 15.83 -23.12 -15.32
C LYS A 307 16.61 -22.42 -14.22
N LYS A 308 17.40 -23.19 -13.47
CA LYS A 308 18.25 -22.71 -12.36
C LYS A 308 19.26 -21.64 -12.78
N ASP A 309 19.68 -21.62 -14.04
CA ASP A 309 20.60 -20.62 -14.60
C ASP A 309 19.87 -19.39 -15.20
N GLY A 310 18.53 -19.41 -15.21
CA GLY A 310 17.64 -18.43 -15.81
C GLY A 310 17.79 -18.27 -17.31
N SER A 311 18.19 -19.34 -18.00
CA SER A 311 18.27 -19.37 -19.47
C SER A 311 16.94 -19.67 -20.16
N HIS A 312 15.95 -20.17 -19.43
CA HIS A 312 14.64 -20.58 -19.96
C HIS A 312 13.55 -20.42 -18.88
N VAL A 313 12.35 -20.01 -19.28
CA VAL A 313 11.13 -20.00 -18.45
C VAL A 313 10.10 -20.90 -19.11
N GLU A 314 9.72 -21.96 -18.41
CA GLU A 314 8.72 -22.92 -18.87
C GLU A 314 7.30 -22.36 -18.70
N SER A 315 7.03 -21.73 -17.56
CA SER A 315 5.73 -21.14 -17.26
C SER A 315 5.86 -19.89 -16.38
N PHE A 316 4.94 -18.95 -16.57
CA PHE A 316 4.80 -17.78 -15.72
C PHE A 316 3.32 -17.42 -15.56
N HIS A 317 2.92 -17.20 -14.31
CA HIS A 317 1.59 -16.80 -13.89
C HIS A 317 1.68 -15.74 -12.81
N LEU A 318 0.85 -14.71 -12.90
CA LEU A 318 0.71 -13.68 -11.88
C LEU A 318 -0.74 -13.24 -11.83
N ALA A 319 -1.39 -13.23 -10.67
CA ALA A 319 -2.76 -12.76 -10.55
C ALA A 319 -3.04 -12.14 -9.19
N VAL A 320 -4.06 -11.29 -9.14
CA VAL A 320 -4.74 -10.94 -7.88
C VAL A 320 -5.72 -12.07 -7.55
N PRO A 321 -5.57 -12.77 -6.41
CA PRO A 321 -6.51 -13.80 -6.01
C PRO A 321 -7.94 -13.24 -5.90
N ASN A 322 -8.90 -13.95 -6.48
CA ASN A 322 -10.32 -13.56 -6.53
C ASN A 322 -11.24 -14.55 -5.81
N ASN A 323 -10.66 -15.46 -5.03
CA ASN A 323 -11.39 -16.43 -4.20
C ASN A 323 -12.04 -15.80 -2.95
N ARG A 324 -11.76 -14.51 -2.67
CA ARG A 324 -12.37 -13.71 -1.61
C ARG A 324 -13.22 -12.61 -2.21
N SER A 325 -14.30 -12.24 -1.52
CA SER A 325 -15.27 -11.23 -1.97
C SER A 325 -14.77 -9.79 -1.92
N LEU A 326 -13.63 -9.54 -1.30
CA LEU A 326 -12.96 -8.24 -1.21
C LEU A 326 -11.45 -8.51 -1.35
N ASN A 327 -10.82 -7.90 -2.35
CA ASN A 327 -9.42 -8.19 -2.70
C ASN A 327 -8.63 -6.96 -3.18
N VAL A 328 -9.24 -5.77 -3.13
CA VAL A 328 -8.59 -4.49 -3.41
C VAL A 328 -8.99 -3.45 -2.38
N ASP A 329 -8.01 -2.71 -1.92
CA ASP A 329 -8.16 -1.53 -1.06
C ASP A 329 -7.99 -0.27 -1.90
N MET A 330 -8.72 0.79 -1.59
CA MET A 330 -8.71 2.03 -2.34
C MET A 330 -8.71 3.22 -1.40
N GLU A 331 -7.81 4.16 -1.67
CA GLU A 331 -7.67 5.40 -0.90
C GLU A 331 -7.64 6.58 -1.86
N TRP A 332 -8.37 7.65 -1.59
CA TRP A 332 -8.30 8.84 -2.44
C TRP A 332 -8.44 10.11 -1.65
N LEU A 333 -7.78 11.15 -2.13
CA LEU A 333 -7.80 12.45 -1.48
C LEU A 333 -9.01 13.28 -1.96
N VAL A 334 -9.69 13.93 -1.02
CA VAL A 334 -10.81 14.85 -1.27
C VAL A 334 -10.49 16.23 -0.68
N LYS A 335 -10.96 17.30 -1.31
CA LYS A 335 -10.82 18.66 -0.76
C LYS A 335 -12.03 18.94 0.11
N GLU A 336 -11.83 19.42 1.33
CA GLU A 336 -12.93 20.03 2.07
C GLU A 336 -13.26 21.43 1.51
N LYS A 337 -14.53 21.81 1.65
CA LYS A 337 -15.02 23.13 1.24
C LYS A 337 -14.92 24.13 2.39
N GLU A 338 -14.25 25.24 2.09
CA GLU A 338 -14.37 26.56 2.72
C GLU A 338 -13.88 26.71 4.18
N GLU A 339 -12.56 26.83 4.35
CA GLU A 339 -11.93 27.92 5.11
C GLU A 339 -10.52 28.14 4.56
N ALA A 340 -9.81 29.20 5.01
CA ALA A 340 -8.57 29.69 4.39
C ALA A 340 -7.38 28.69 4.39
N ASP A 341 -7.55 27.55 5.06
CA ASP A 341 -6.65 26.40 5.07
C ASP A 341 -7.37 25.22 4.40
N VAL A 342 -6.82 24.71 3.29
CA VAL A 342 -7.38 23.57 2.56
C VAL A 342 -6.94 22.30 3.26
N ASP A 343 -7.78 21.78 4.16
CA ASP A 343 -7.60 20.44 4.69
C ASP A 343 -7.97 19.42 3.59
N VAL A 344 -7.04 18.51 3.32
CA VAL A 344 -7.22 17.41 2.36
C VAL A 344 -7.47 16.14 3.18
N GLU A 345 -8.69 15.62 3.10
CA GLU A 345 -9.06 14.38 3.78
C GLU A 345 -8.78 13.18 2.88
N MET A 346 -8.46 12.04 3.49
CA MET A 346 -8.32 10.76 2.80
C MET A 346 -9.59 9.94 3.01
N GLU A 347 -10.22 9.57 1.90
CA GLU A 347 -11.26 8.58 1.86
C GLU A 347 -10.70 7.18 1.59
N VAL A 348 -11.37 6.18 2.14
CA VAL A 348 -11.00 4.76 2.03
C VAL A 348 -12.21 3.89 1.72
N ASP A 349 -12.08 2.91 0.84
CA ASP A 349 -13.10 1.89 0.55
C ASP A 349 -12.46 0.58 0.06
N ILE A 350 -13.17 -0.54 0.17
CA ILE A 350 -12.66 -1.86 -0.23
C ILE A 350 -13.58 -2.43 -1.30
N GLY A 351 -12.99 -3.02 -2.33
CA GLY A 351 -13.70 -3.52 -3.50
C GLY A 351 -13.40 -4.98 -3.85
N PHE A 352 -14.17 -5.48 -4.81
CA PHE A 352 -13.96 -6.75 -5.47
C PHE A 352 -13.51 -6.53 -6.91
N LEU A 353 -12.33 -7.01 -7.22
CA LEU A 353 -11.75 -7.06 -8.55
C LEU A 353 -11.85 -8.51 -9.08
N PRO A 354 -12.68 -8.78 -10.08
CA PRO A 354 -12.90 -10.14 -10.56
C PRO A 354 -11.67 -10.75 -11.23
N GLN A 355 -10.88 -9.96 -11.96
CA GLN A 355 -9.71 -10.45 -12.67
C GLN A 355 -8.66 -9.37 -12.89
N LEU A 356 -7.42 -9.67 -12.49
CA LEU A 356 -6.22 -8.91 -12.84
C LEU A 356 -5.07 -9.92 -12.89
N GLU A 357 -4.69 -10.32 -14.10
CA GLU A 357 -3.91 -11.54 -14.31
C GLU A 357 -3.00 -11.48 -15.54
N LEU A 358 -1.78 -12.01 -15.42
CA LEU A 358 -0.81 -12.21 -16.50
C LEU A 358 -0.51 -13.69 -16.67
N ARG A 359 -0.47 -14.17 -17.91
CA ARG A 359 -0.09 -15.55 -18.26
C ARG A 359 0.76 -15.58 -19.53
N VAL A 360 1.61 -16.60 -19.66
CA VAL A 360 2.31 -16.89 -20.92
C VAL A 360 1.33 -17.48 -21.94
N GLU A 361 1.41 -17.05 -23.20
CA GLU A 361 0.52 -17.50 -24.30
C GLU A 361 0.97 -18.81 -24.95
N SER A 362 2.12 -19.36 -24.59
CA SER A 362 2.66 -20.57 -25.22
C SER A 362 1.74 -21.79 -25.02
N PRO A 363 1.59 -22.65 -26.05
CA PRO A 363 0.92 -23.94 -25.88
C PRO A 363 1.73 -24.74 -24.86
N LEU A 364 1.16 -24.95 -23.67
CA LEU A 364 1.76 -25.73 -22.59
C LEU A 364 2.41 -26.99 -23.19
N PRO A 365 3.75 -27.12 -23.22
CA PRO A 365 4.32 -28.43 -23.29
C PRO A 365 3.81 -29.13 -22.03
N GLY A 366 3.04 -30.20 -22.21
CA GLY A 366 2.62 -31.09 -21.12
C GLY A 366 3.82 -31.87 -20.56
N ASN A 367 4.89 -31.17 -20.21
CA ASN A 367 6.04 -31.75 -19.57
C ASN A 367 5.66 -31.98 -18.12
N ASN A 368 5.40 -33.24 -17.79
CA ASN A 368 5.44 -33.72 -16.41
C ASN A 368 6.89 -33.52 -15.89
N ILE A 369 7.25 -32.29 -15.52
CA ILE A 369 8.51 -32.03 -14.84
C ILE A 369 8.49 -32.88 -13.57
N LYS A 370 9.44 -33.80 -13.48
CA LYS A 370 9.61 -34.61 -12.29
C LYS A 370 10.43 -33.82 -11.29
N TRP A 371 9.84 -33.53 -10.14
CA TRP A 371 10.50 -32.86 -9.05
C TRP A 371 11.27 -33.85 -8.18
N ASP A 372 12.50 -33.50 -7.83
CA ASP A 372 13.30 -34.27 -6.87
C ASP A 372 12.86 -33.93 -5.44
N ARG A 373 12.48 -32.66 -5.22
CA ARG A 373 11.94 -32.14 -3.96
C ARG A 373 10.79 -31.18 -4.25
N GLU A 374 9.73 -31.29 -3.47
CA GLU A 374 8.51 -30.52 -3.65
C GLU A 374 7.79 -30.34 -2.29
N ILE A 375 7.25 -29.15 -2.08
CA ILE A 375 6.26 -28.83 -1.04
C ILE A 375 4.94 -28.45 -1.71
N SER A 376 3.85 -28.46 -0.94
CA SER A 376 2.57 -27.97 -1.42
C SER A 376 2.63 -26.47 -1.72
N PHE A 377 1.72 -26.02 -2.59
CA PHE A 377 1.58 -24.60 -2.88
C PHE A 377 1.18 -23.82 -1.62
N GLU A 378 0.33 -24.41 -0.77
CA GLU A 378 -0.09 -23.86 0.52
C GLU A 378 1.08 -23.68 1.49
N GLU A 379 2.01 -24.63 1.57
CA GLU A 379 3.21 -24.51 2.40
C GLU A 379 4.13 -23.40 1.90
N ALA A 380 4.35 -23.30 0.58
CA ALA A 380 5.15 -22.22 0.00
C ALA A 380 4.48 -20.85 0.23
N TYR A 381 3.16 -20.77 0.03
CA TYR A 381 2.37 -19.56 0.26
C TYR A 381 2.40 -19.13 1.73
N LYS A 382 2.27 -20.07 2.67
CA LYS A 382 2.37 -19.78 4.10
C LYS A 382 3.74 -19.22 4.47
N ALA A 383 4.82 -19.80 3.93
CA ALA A 383 6.17 -19.33 4.19
C ALA A 383 6.41 -17.90 3.69
N ILE A 384 5.94 -17.56 2.47
CA ILE A 384 6.06 -16.18 1.97
C ILE A 384 5.20 -15.21 2.79
N GLU A 385 4.01 -15.63 3.26
CA GLU A 385 3.14 -14.81 4.10
C GLU A 385 3.79 -14.50 5.45
N GLU A 386 4.34 -15.51 6.12
CA GLU A 386 5.10 -15.38 7.39
C GLU A 386 6.34 -14.49 7.24
N LYS A 387 7.02 -14.53 6.09
CA LYS A 387 8.17 -13.66 5.85
C LYS A 387 7.76 -12.20 5.62
N PHE A 388 6.68 -11.99 4.88
CA PHE A 388 6.26 -10.67 4.43
C PHE A 388 5.61 -9.86 5.55
N TYR A 389 4.73 -10.48 6.34
CA TYR A 389 4.05 -9.81 7.44
C TYR A 389 4.79 -9.97 8.78
N GLY A 390 5.84 -10.80 8.81
CA GLY A 390 6.35 -11.44 10.03
C GLY A 390 5.39 -12.54 10.48
N SER A 391 5.51 -13.04 11.71
CA SER A 391 4.41 -13.73 12.42
C SER A 391 3.25 -12.73 12.63
N GLY A 392 2.66 -12.29 11.52
CA GLY A 392 1.89 -11.07 11.39
C GLY A 392 0.74 -11.10 12.36
N ARG A 393 0.64 -10.02 13.15
CA ARG A 393 -0.41 -9.72 14.13
C ARG A 393 -1.78 -9.69 13.46
N THR A 394 -2.27 -10.84 13.04
CA THR A 394 -3.70 -11.06 12.90
C THR A 394 -4.29 -11.04 14.31
N LEU A 395 -5.62 -10.92 14.45
CA LEU A 395 -6.27 -11.24 15.71
C LEU A 395 -5.78 -12.59 16.26
N ARG A 396 -5.49 -13.55 15.37
CA ARG A 396 -5.06 -14.91 15.70
C ARG A 396 -3.65 -14.99 16.26
N ASP A 397 -2.70 -14.23 15.72
CA ASP A 397 -1.26 -14.27 16.08
C ASP A 397 -0.85 -13.07 16.95
N GLY A 398 -1.84 -12.38 17.54
CA GLY A 398 -1.67 -11.23 18.43
C GLY A 398 -2.61 -11.33 19.64
N PRO A 399 -3.74 -10.61 19.67
CA PRO A 399 -4.68 -10.67 20.79
C PRO A 399 -5.13 -12.09 21.20
N LEU A 400 -5.33 -13.01 20.25
CA LEU A 400 -5.82 -14.36 20.56
C LEU A 400 -4.71 -15.35 20.98
N GLU A 401 -3.44 -14.95 20.97
CA GLU A 401 -2.36 -15.68 21.66
C GLU A 401 -2.13 -15.15 23.09
N SER A 402 -2.61 -13.93 23.38
CA SER A 402 -2.43 -13.31 24.69
C SER A 402 -3.15 -14.12 25.78
N SER A 403 -2.37 -14.62 26.75
CA SER A 403 -2.89 -15.45 27.83
C SER A 403 -4.07 -14.80 28.58
N PRO A 404 -4.03 -13.52 29.01
CA PRO A 404 -5.19 -12.87 29.64
C PRO A 404 -6.46 -12.89 28.79
N ILE A 405 -6.34 -12.71 27.47
CA ILE A 405 -7.47 -12.66 26.53
C ILE A 405 -8.05 -14.06 26.33
N VAL A 406 -7.19 -15.06 26.13
CA VAL A 406 -7.62 -16.46 26.00
C VAL A 406 -8.37 -16.91 27.25
N HIS A 407 -7.85 -16.60 28.45
CA HIS A 407 -8.54 -16.90 29.71
C HIS A 407 -9.90 -16.21 29.78
N LEU A 408 -9.98 -14.92 29.46
CA LEU A 408 -11.23 -14.17 29.48
C LEU A 408 -12.26 -14.75 28.50
N LEU A 409 -11.83 -15.08 27.29
CA LEU A 409 -12.69 -15.70 26.27
C LEU A 409 -13.21 -17.06 26.72
N MET A 410 -12.35 -17.91 27.27
CA MET A 410 -12.74 -19.24 27.76
C MET A 410 -13.69 -19.19 28.95
N GLU A 411 -13.56 -18.19 29.82
CA GLU A 411 -14.36 -18.09 31.03
C GLU A 411 -15.71 -17.40 30.80
N LYS A 412 -15.75 -16.36 29.95
CA LYS A 412 -16.91 -15.45 29.88
C LYS A 412 -17.59 -15.38 28.52
N PHE A 413 -17.00 -15.91 27.46
CA PHE A 413 -17.50 -15.74 26.09
C PHE A 413 -17.71 -17.05 25.34
N ILE A 414 -18.57 -16.99 24.34
CA ILE A 414 -18.61 -17.95 23.24
C ILE A 414 -18.07 -17.21 22.02
N SER A 415 -16.87 -17.58 21.57
CA SER A 415 -16.21 -16.95 20.42
C SER A 415 -16.45 -17.75 19.15
N SER A 416 -16.77 -17.07 18.05
CA SER A 416 -16.96 -17.69 16.74
C SER A 416 -16.56 -16.74 15.62
N TRP A 417 -16.26 -17.30 14.46
CA TRP A 417 -15.95 -16.57 13.23
C TRP A 417 -16.97 -16.94 12.17
N SER A 418 -17.46 -15.96 11.42
CA SER A 418 -18.37 -16.22 10.32
C SER A 418 -18.16 -15.18 9.22
N LEU A 419 -18.16 -15.65 7.97
CA LEU A 419 -18.21 -14.76 6.82
C LEU A 419 -19.61 -14.14 6.71
N VAL A 420 -19.70 -12.91 6.20
CA VAL A 420 -21.00 -12.26 5.92
C VAL A 420 -21.86 -13.12 4.97
N ALA A 421 -21.24 -13.82 4.02
CA ALA A 421 -21.92 -14.75 3.13
C ALA A 421 -22.55 -15.93 3.89
N GLU A 422 -21.84 -16.51 4.85
CA GLU A 422 -22.35 -17.60 5.69
C GLU A 422 -23.48 -17.11 6.59
N LEU A 423 -23.35 -15.93 7.20
CA LEU A 423 -24.42 -15.32 7.99
C LEU A 423 -25.68 -15.08 7.16
N LYS A 424 -25.56 -14.68 5.88
CA LYS A 424 -26.72 -14.54 4.96
C LYS A 424 -27.40 -15.88 4.70
N VAL A 425 -26.63 -16.96 4.53
CA VAL A 425 -27.17 -18.31 4.36
C VAL A 425 -27.88 -18.77 5.64
N ILE A 426 -27.26 -18.57 6.81
CA ILE A 426 -27.84 -18.93 8.11
C ILE A 426 -29.12 -18.13 8.38
N ALA A 427 -29.09 -16.82 8.12
CA ALA A 427 -30.26 -15.94 8.26
C ALA A 427 -31.45 -16.41 7.41
N ALA A 428 -31.19 -16.95 6.22
CA ALA A 428 -32.22 -17.44 5.30
C ALA A 428 -32.70 -18.86 5.60
N ASN A 429 -31.78 -19.76 6.01
CA ASN A 429 -32.00 -21.21 5.95
C ASN A 429 -31.89 -21.94 7.29
N ALA A 430 -31.54 -21.27 8.40
CA ALA A 430 -31.43 -21.93 9.70
C ALA A 430 -32.78 -22.50 10.15
N THR A 431 -32.77 -23.75 10.60
CA THR A 431 -33.95 -24.46 11.14
C THR A 431 -34.39 -23.92 12.49
N GLU A 432 -33.46 -23.37 13.25
CA GLU A 432 -33.72 -22.76 14.56
C GLU A 432 -33.96 -21.27 14.42
N ARG A 433 -35.11 -20.81 14.96
CA ARG A 433 -35.54 -19.42 14.85
C ARG A 433 -34.55 -18.45 15.51
N GLU A 434 -34.02 -18.82 16.67
CA GLU A 434 -33.07 -18.02 17.45
C GLU A 434 -31.77 -17.80 16.68
N ILE A 435 -31.24 -18.83 16.01
CA ILE A 435 -30.04 -18.74 15.17
C ILE A 435 -30.29 -17.85 13.94
N SER A 436 -31.45 -17.98 13.30
CA SER A 436 -31.84 -17.12 12.17
C SER A 436 -31.98 -15.65 12.59
N GLU A 437 -32.61 -15.37 13.73
CA GLU A 437 -32.79 -14.02 14.27
C GLU A 437 -31.47 -13.41 14.72
N ALA A 438 -30.59 -14.18 15.36
CA ALA A 438 -29.24 -13.75 15.70
C ALA A 438 -28.44 -13.42 14.44
N ALA A 439 -28.42 -14.29 13.42
CA ALA A 439 -27.71 -14.02 12.16
C ALA A 439 -28.24 -12.74 11.47
N LYS A 440 -29.56 -12.53 11.45
CA LYS A 440 -30.19 -11.29 10.96
C LYS A 440 -29.78 -10.06 11.76
N ALA A 441 -29.74 -10.17 13.09
CA ALA A 441 -29.29 -9.08 13.95
C ALA A 441 -27.83 -8.70 13.65
N HIS A 442 -26.94 -9.69 13.53
CA HIS A 442 -25.53 -9.45 13.18
C HIS A 442 -25.39 -8.84 11.77
N LEU A 443 -26.14 -9.31 10.77
CA LEU A 443 -26.15 -8.73 9.42
C LEU A 443 -26.66 -7.29 9.36
N ASN A 444 -27.70 -6.96 10.14
CA ASN A 444 -28.24 -5.60 10.21
C ASN A 444 -27.28 -4.62 10.91
N ILE A 445 -26.36 -5.16 11.71
CA ILE A 445 -25.45 -4.37 12.54
C ILE A 445 -24.07 -4.24 11.91
N TYR A 446 -23.68 -5.17 11.05
CA TYR A 446 -22.42 -5.09 10.30
C TYR A 446 -22.37 -3.82 9.43
N ARG A 447 -21.43 -2.92 9.71
CA ARG A 447 -21.30 -1.62 9.02
C ARG A 447 -19.92 -1.34 8.45
N PHE A 448 -18.95 -2.22 8.69
CA PHE A 448 -17.57 -2.01 8.25
C PHE A 448 -16.90 -3.34 7.94
N PRO A 449 -16.06 -3.44 6.89
CA PRO A 449 -15.25 -4.62 6.61
C PRO A 449 -14.32 -4.95 7.77
N VAL A 450 -14.33 -6.21 8.24
CA VAL A 450 -13.53 -6.69 9.39
C VAL A 450 -13.88 -6.00 10.71
N GLU A 451 -14.92 -6.51 11.38
CA GLU A 451 -15.44 -6.00 12.64
C GLU A 451 -15.56 -7.11 13.69
N SER A 452 -15.11 -6.84 14.91
CA SER A 452 -15.34 -7.65 16.10
C SER A 452 -16.57 -7.13 16.85
N VAL A 453 -17.46 -8.02 17.26
CA VAL A 453 -18.72 -7.67 17.92
C VAL A 453 -18.89 -8.49 19.20
N VAL A 454 -19.23 -7.82 20.30
CA VAL A 454 -19.73 -8.49 21.52
C VAL A 454 -21.24 -8.35 21.55
N SER A 455 -21.96 -9.46 21.61
CA SER A 455 -23.42 -9.51 21.64
C SER A 455 -23.95 -10.49 22.69
N LEU A 456 -25.19 -10.25 23.13
CA LEU A 456 -25.96 -11.19 23.93
C LEU A 456 -26.50 -12.34 23.04
N PRO A 457 -26.87 -13.50 23.62
CA PRO A 457 -27.42 -14.63 22.85
C PRO A 457 -28.67 -14.29 22.02
N ASN A 458 -29.43 -13.27 22.43
CA ASN A 458 -30.60 -12.77 21.69
C ASN A 458 -30.24 -11.81 20.53
N GLY A 459 -28.94 -11.63 20.22
CA GLY A 459 -28.45 -10.75 19.16
C GLY A 459 -28.30 -9.28 19.56
N THR A 460 -28.54 -8.90 20.82
CA THR A 460 -28.32 -7.52 21.28
C THR A 460 -26.83 -7.20 21.31
N VAL A 461 -26.40 -6.22 20.53
CA VAL A 461 -24.98 -5.82 20.47
C VAL A 461 -24.62 -4.87 21.59
N LEU A 462 -23.54 -5.18 22.29
CA LEU A 462 -23.04 -4.46 23.45
C LEU A 462 -21.83 -3.59 23.08
N SER A 463 -20.92 -4.12 22.28
CA SER A 463 -19.73 -3.40 21.85
C SER A 463 -19.32 -3.77 20.43
N ARG A 464 -18.59 -2.86 19.79
CA ARG A 464 -18.06 -2.99 18.43
C ARG A 464 -16.61 -2.55 18.42
N LEU A 465 -15.80 -3.21 17.60
CA LEU A 465 -14.44 -2.83 17.33
C LEU A 465 -14.12 -3.18 15.88
N ASN A 466 -13.97 -2.16 15.03
CA ASN A 466 -13.50 -2.37 13.66
C ASN A 466 -11.96 -2.50 13.64
N ALA A 467 -11.42 -3.01 12.54
CA ALA A 467 -9.98 -3.20 12.40
C ALA A 467 -9.20 -1.87 12.53
N ASN A 468 -9.73 -0.75 12.02
CA ASN A 468 -9.05 0.54 12.07
C ASN A 468 -8.87 1.03 13.52
N HIS A 469 -9.94 1.05 14.32
CA HIS A 469 -9.88 1.45 15.73
C HIS A 469 -9.01 0.51 16.58
N LEU A 470 -8.90 -0.76 16.19
CA LEU A 470 -8.02 -1.71 16.86
C LEU A 470 -6.54 -1.42 16.53
N MET A 471 -6.26 -0.94 15.31
CA MET A 471 -4.90 -0.68 14.80
C MET A 471 -4.44 0.77 14.98
N GLU A 472 -5.36 1.71 15.26
CA GLU A 472 -5.05 3.11 15.57
C GLU A 472 -4.14 3.18 16.79
N ASN A 473 -2.98 3.82 16.65
CA ASN A 473 -2.15 4.18 17.79
C ASN A 473 -2.77 5.41 18.45
N ASP A 474 -3.34 5.22 19.64
CA ASP A 474 -3.75 6.36 20.45
C ASP A 474 -2.45 7.07 20.85
N GLY A 475 -2.24 8.32 20.43
CA GLY A 475 -1.02 9.09 20.73
C GLY A 475 -0.75 9.28 22.23
N ASP A 476 -1.68 8.85 23.07
CA ASP A 476 -1.47 8.64 24.50
C ASP A 476 -0.82 7.28 24.72
N GLN A 477 0.41 7.25 25.23
CA GLN A 477 1.00 6.05 25.81
C GLN A 477 0.12 5.56 26.96
N LEU A 478 -0.89 4.75 26.65
CA LEU A 478 -1.57 3.94 27.65
C LEU A 478 -0.48 3.12 28.33
N GLU A 479 -0.37 3.22 29.65
CA GLU A 479 0.49 2.32 30.42
C GLU A 479 -0.03 0.89 30.19
N ILE A 480 0.64 0.16 29.31
CA ILE A 480 0.31 -1.24 29.01
C ILE A 480 0.63 -2.03 30.28
N PRO A 481 -0.35 -2.72 30.88
CA PRO A 481 -0.06 -3.56 32.04
C PRO A 481 0.98 -4.63 31.67
N SER A 482 1.85 -4.99 32.62
CA SER A 482 2.94 -5.96 32.42
C SER A 482 2.51 -7.36 31.96
N GLU A 483 1.21 -7.63 31.97
CA GLU A 483 0.57 -8.87 31.54
C GLU A 483 0.32 -8.93 30.02
N PHE A 484 0.54 -7.82 29.30
CA PHE A 484 0.34 -7.70 27.86
C PHE A 484 1.66 -7.35 27.15
N ASP A 485 1.97 -8.10 26.09
CA ASP A 485 3.20 -7.91 25.30
C ASP A 485 3.13 -6.73 24.33
N ASN A 486 1.92 -6.25 24.03
CA ASN A 486 1.69 -5.15 23.09
C ASN A 486 0.33 -4.46 23.31
N ASP A 487 0.23 -3.23 22.79
CA ASP A 487 -0.96 -2.37 22.89
C ASP A 487 -2.19 -2.99 22.20
N LEU A 488 -1.99 -3.67 21.06
CA LEU A 488 -3.05 -4.31 20.29
C LEU A 488 -3.84 -5.34 21.12
N SER A 489 -3.11 -6.21 21.85
CA SER A 489 -3.71 -7.16 22.78
C SER A 489 -4.46 -6.45 23.89
N PHE A 490 -3.87 -5.42 24.49
CA PHE A 490 -4.52 -4.67 25.57
C PHE A 490 -5.82 -3.98 25.12
N LYS A 491 -5.82 -3.37 23.92
CA LYS A 491 -7.02 -2.78 23.30
C LYS A 491 -8.13 -3.80 23.07
N TYR A 492 -7.78 -4.96 22.54
CA TYR A 492 -8.75 -6.04 22.34
C TYR A 492 -9.31 -6.57 23.68
N TYR A 493 -8.46 -6.70 24.70
CA TYR A 493 -8.88 -7.07 26.05
C TYR A 493 -9.87 -6.04 26.63
N ARG A 494 -9.57 -4.75 26.52
CA ARG A 494 -10.44 -3.65 26.95
C ARG A 494 -11.80 -3.69 26.25
N PHE A 495 -11.82 -3.96 24.95
CA PHE A 495 -13.05 -4.14 24.18
C PHE A 495 -13.94 -5.26 24.74
N LEU A 496 -13.34 -6.41 25.10
CA LEU A 496 -14.08 -7.52 25.73
C LEU A 496 -14.63 -7.13 27.11
N GLU A 497 -13.80 -6.53 27.96
CA GLU A 497 -14.19 -6.07 29.30
C GLU A 497 -15.33 -5.03 29.26
N GLU A 498 -15.28 -4.09 28.30
CA GLU A 498 -16.36 -3.13 28.09
C GLU A 498 -17.68 -3.80 27.69
N GLY A 499 -17.60 -4.87 26.89
CA GLY A 499 -18.74 -5.73 26.60
C GLY A 499 -19.36 -6.31 27.86
N LEU A 500 -18.56 -6.93 28.73
CA LEU A 500 -19.01 -7.50 30.00
C LEU A 500 -19.57 -6.45 30.97
N ALA A 501 -18.93 -5.30 31.07
CA ALA A 501 -19.38 -4.21 31.91
C ALA A 501 -20.77 -3.69 31.49
N LYS A 502 -21.08 -3.73 30.19
CA LYS A 502 -22.41 -3.38 29.67
C LYS A 502 -23.45 -4.46 29.97
N VAL A 503 -23.09 -5.76 29.95
CA VAL A 503 -23.98 -6.85 30.40
C VAL A 503 -24.45 -6.59 31.84
N ASN A 504 -23.52 -6.27 32.74
CA ASN A 504 -23.81 -6.07 34.16
C ASN A 504 -24.73 -4.87 34.45
N LYS A 505 -24.87 -3.94 33.49
CA LYS A 505 -25.77 -2.78 33.59
C LYS A 505 -27.16 -3.05 32.99
N ILE A 506 -27.29 -4.07 32.15
CA ILE A 506 -28.57 -4.51 31.60
C ILE A 506 -29.19 -5.45 32.65
N LYS A 507 -30.22 -4.98 33.35
CA LYS A 507 -31.09 -5.89 34.10
C LYS A 507 -31.80 -6.79 33.08
N LEU A 508 -31.29 -8.01 32.92
CA LEU A 508 -31.93 -9.07 32.14
C LEU A 508 -33.27 -9.47 32.78
#